data_AF-A0A6G0XR14-F1
#
_entry.id   AF-A0A6G0XR14-F1
#
_cell.length_a   1.000
_cell.length_b   1.000
_cell.length_c   1.000
_cell.angle_alpha   90.00
_cell.angle_beta   90.00
_cell.angle_gamma   90.00
#
_symmetry.space_group_name_H-M   'P 1'
#
loop_
_entity.id
_entity.type
_entity.pdbx_description
1 polymer ?
#
loop_
_entity_poly.entity_id
_entity_poly.type
_entity_poly.pdbx_seq_one_letter_code
_entity_poly.pdbx_strand_id
1 'polypeptide(L)'
;MVERAAKTLLCLSSRFLLKDKDGDVIPIAACIPPGEYDIVLFPDPSHDPSQVHESATVPLNLQDTLQIESVERLKRPIRAQSSTLTKKYKKASPTYLMKHFLEAFTMPLAPDDVINFIPNHGDFGIDRLYAQLVPQEYLPQDTTTFYKLASSSIVLDRQRVIRFYRVGNTFAQLLAVGKGPLLRAYVNPTALRTPPHNAKLRAFAECLDDNGDNDGTAVETRLLAIYESFLGDFTPISRIEFMAKSE
;
A
#
# COMPACT_ATOMS: atom_id res chain seq x y z
N MET A 1 1.99 -22.14 4.75
CA MET A 1 1.36 -22.40 3.43
C MET A 1 2.37 -22.19 2.30
N VAL A 2 3.11 -21.07 2.30
CA VAL A 2 4.17 -20.76 1.32
C VAL A 2 5.34 -21.74 1.35
N GLU A 3 5.86 -22.11 2.53
CA GLU A 3 6.96 -23.07 2.66
C GLU A 3 6.63 -24.44 2.04
N ARG A 4 5.42 -24.96 2.25
CA ARG A 4 4.99 -26.26 1.70
C ARG A 4 4.94 -26.23 0.17
N ALA A 5 4.45 -25.13 -0.42
CA ALA A 5 4.44 -24.94 -1.87
C ALA A 5 5.86 -24.84 -2.44
N ALA A 6 6.75 -24.11 -1.76
CA ALA A 6 8.15 -24.01 -2.16
C ALA A 6 8.88 -25.37 -2.07
N LYS A 7 8.62 -26.17 -1.04
CA LYS A 7 9.14 -27.55 -0.94
C LYS A 7 8.68 -28.43 -2.09
N THR A 8 7.41 -28.34 -2.48
CA THR A 8 6.88 -29.09 -3.64
C THR A 8 7.52 -28.63 -4.94
N LEU A 9 7.66 -27.31 -5.15
CA LEU A 9 8.20 -26.75 -6.40
C LEU A 9 9.71 -27.00 -6.55
N LEU A 10 10.46 -26.97 -5.44
CA LEU A 10 11.90 -27.20 -5.41
C LEU A 10 12.28 -28.67 -5.12
N CYS A 11 11.29 -29.56 -5.04
CA CYS A 11 11.48 -30.99 -4.70
C CYS A 11 12.28 -31.22 -3.40
N LEU A 12 12.06 -30.40 -2.38
CA LEU A 12 12.77 -30.47 -1.10
C LEU A 12 11.92 -31.16 -0.02
N SER A 13 12.55 -32.06 0.75
CA SER A 13 11.92 -32.73 1.90
C SER A 13 12.32 -32.11 3.24
N SER A 14 13.50 -31.49 3.34
CA SER A 14 14.09 -30.97 4.57
C SER A 14 13.81 -29.48 4.81
N ARG A 15 14.30 -28.95 5.94
CA ARG A 15 14.32 -27.49 6.19
C ARG A 15 15.35 -26.84 5.28
N PHE A 16 15.02 -25.67 4.75
CA PHE A 16 15.90 -24.97 3.82
C PHE A 16 15.84 -23.46 4.04
N LEU A 17 16.89 -22.77 3.59
CA LEU A 17 16.94 -21.33 3.41
C LEU A 17 17.29 -21.00 1.97
N LEU A 18 16.90 -19.81 1.53
CA LEU A 18 17.34 -19.24 0.27
C LEU A 18 18.36 -18.15 0.56
N LYS A 19 19.46 -18.13 -0.19
CA LYS A 19 20.43 -17.03 -0.20
C LYS A 19 20.45 -16.38 -1.57
N ASP A 20 20.59 -15.07 -1.64
CA ASP A 20 20.88 -14.43 -2.92
C ASP A 20 22.36 -14.62 -3.33
N LYS A 21 22.70 -14.09 -4.51
CA LYS A 21 24.07 -14.10 -5.06
C LYS A 21 25.13 -13.43 -4.15
N ASP A 22 24.69 -12.55 -3.26
CA ASP A 22 25.55 -11.80 -2.34
C ASP A 22 25.72 -12.56 -1.00
N GLY A 23 25.01 -13.69 -0.83
CA GLY A 23 25.08 -14.59 0.31
C GLY A 23 24.08 -14.28 1.42
N ASP A 24 23.20 -13.30 1.21
CA ASP A 24 22.22 -12.83 2.18
C ASP A 24 20.97 -13.71 2.19
N VAL A 25 20.42 -13.98 3.38
CA VAL A 25 19.24 -14.84 3.54
C VAL A 25 17.98 -14.09 3.12
N ILE A 26 17.28 -14.61 2.11
CA ILE A 26 16.07 -14.00 1.56
C ILE A 26 14.79 -14.76 1.96
N PRO A 27 13.66 -14.06 2.17
CA PRO A 27 12.39 -14.71 2.47
C PRO A 27 11.83 -15.42 1.24
N ILE A 28 11.14 -16.54 1.46
CA ILE A 28 10.42 -17.26 0.39
C ILE A 28 9.22 -16.41 -0.04
N ALA A 29 9.33 -15.79 -1.22
CA ALA A 29 8.24 -15.04 -1.86
C ALA A 29 7.80 -15.75 -3.15
N ALA A 30 6.54 -15.57 -3.55
CA ALA A 30 5.97 -16.21 -4.75
C ALA A 30 6.55 -15.68 -6.09
N CYS A 31 7.42 -14.67 -6.03
CA CYS A 31 7.91 -13.93 -7.19
C CYS A 31 9.43 -13.98 -7.33
N ILE A 32 10.12 -14.91 -6.65
CA ILE A 32 11.59 -15.00 -6.78
C ILE A 32 11.92 -15.53 -8.18
N PRO A 33 12.67 -14.78 -9.00
CA PRO A 33 13.06 -15.23 -10.33
C PRO A 33 13.85 -16.55 -10.24
N PRO A 34 13.58 -17.54 -11.11
CA PRO A 34 14.36 -18.76 -11.12
C PRO A 34 15.84 -18.45 -11.39
N GLY A 35 16.74 -18.96 -10.53
CA GLY A 35 18.19 -18.90 -10.76
C GLY A 35 18.95 -17.75 -10.08
N GLU A 36 18.29 -16.88 -9.31
CA GLU A 36 18.96 -15.79 -8.57
C GLU A 36 19.25 -16.13 -7.10
N TYR A 37 19.17 -17.39 -6.71
CA TYR A 37 19.34 -17.81 -5.33
C TYR A 37 19.95 -19.20 -5.18
N ASP A 38 20.70 -19.37 -4.10
CA ASP A 38 21.23 -20.64 -3.62
C ASP A 38 20.31 -21.24 -2.55
N ILE A 39 20.10 -22.55 -2.60
CA ILE A 39 19.31 -23.27 -1.60
C ILE A 39 20.26 -23.89 -0.57
N VAL A 40 20.13 -23.47 0.69
CA VAL A 40 20.86 -24.05 1.82
C VAL A 40 19.96 -25.06 2.51
N LEU A 41 20.30 -26.34 2.42
CA LEU A 41 19.59 -27.41 3.10
C LEU A 41 20.12 -27.61 4.51
N PHE A 42 19.21 -27.75 5.47
CA PHE A 42 19.55 -28.18 6.82
C PHE A 42 19.30 -29.67 6.93
N PRO A 43 20.27 -30.46 7.41
CA PRO A 43 20.02 -31.85 7.74
C PRO A 43 18.92 -31.91 8.80
N ASP A 44 17.98 -32.84 8.63
CA ASP A 44 16.98 -33.10 9.67
C ASP A 44 17.70 -33.60 10.93
N PRO A 45 17.29 -33.16 12.13
CA PRO A 45 17.95 -33.52 13.39
C PRO A 45 17.82 -35.02 13.76
N SER A 46 17.28 -35.85 12.87
CA SER A 46 17.14 -37.30 13.04
C SER A 46 18.18 -38.13 12.29
N HIS A 47 19.23 -37.54 11.73
CA HIS A 47 20.37 -38.30 11.19
C HIS A 47 21.73 -37.67 11.54
N ASP A 48 22.65 -38.56 11.92
CA ASP A 48 24.04 -38.31 12.35
C ASP A 48 24.82 -37.34 11.46
N PRO A 49 25.73 -36.52 12.02
CA PRO A 49 26.46 -35.50 11.28
C PRO A 49 27.70 -36.11 10.64
N SER A 50 27.61 -36.47 9.37
CA SER A 50 28.79 -36.63 8.51
C SER A 50 28.39 -36.43 7.06
N GLN A 51 29.12 -35.52 6.39
CA GLN A 51 29.12 -35.23 4.95
C GLN A 51 28.03 -34.27 4.46
N VAL A 52 28.23 -33.40 3.47
CA VAL A 52 29.35 -32.65 2.88
C VAL A 52 28.63 -31.57 2.06
N HIS A 53 29.24 -30.38 1.92
CA HIS A 53 28.78 -29.30 1.04
C HIS A 53 28.50 -29.82 -0.38
N GLU A 54 27.29 -29.63 -0.89
CA GLU A 54 27.02 -29.77 -2.32
C GLU A 54 26.04 -28.68 -2.76
N SER A 55 26.54 -27.71 -3.52
CA SER A 55 25.73 -26.69 -4.19
C SER A 55 25.20 -27.30 -5.49
N ALA A 56 23.89 -27.53 -5.56
CA ALA A 56 23.25 -28.09 -6.74
C ALA A 56 22.74 -26.96 -7.64
N THR A 57 23.43 -26.72 -8.76
CA THR A 57 22.91 -25.90 -9.87
C THR A 57 22.06 -26.79 -10.77
N VAL A 58 20.77 -26.48 -10.98
CA VAL A 58 19.90 -27.23 -11.89
C VAL A 58 19.47 -26.32 -13.06
N PRO A 59 19.64 -26.75 -14.33
CA PRO A 59 19.18 -26.00 -15.49
C PRO A 59 17.66 -26.18 -15.71
N LEU A 60 16.96 -25.08 -15.98
CA LEU A 60 15.53 -25.08 -16.28
C LEU A 60 15.31 -25.17 -17.80
N ASN A 61 14.69 -26.25 -18.26
CA ASN A 61 14.03 -26.28 -19.57
C ASN A 61 12.73 -27.06 -19.41
N LEU A 62 11.59 -26.40 -19.61
CA LEU A 62 10.37 -27.01 -20.18
C LEU A 62 9.36 -25.89 -20.51
N GLN A 63 9.21 -25.63 -21.80
CA GLN A 63 7.94 -25.22 -22.39
C GLN A 63 7.00 -26.42 -22.30
N ASP A 64 5.77 -26.25 -21.79
CA ASP A 64 4.54 -26.60 -22.52
C ASP A 64 3.27 -26.40 -21.68
N THR A 65 2.41 -25.54 -22.22
CA THR A 65 0.98 -25.75 -22.52
C THR A 65 0.21 -26.81 -21.73
N LEU A 66 -0.77 -26.37 -20.91
CA LEU A 66 -2.07 -27.07 -20.79
C LEU A 66 -3.22 -26.09 -20.54
N GLN A 67 -4.09 -26.00 -21.55
CA GLN A 67 -5.45 -25.50 -21.48
C GLN A 67 -6.29 -26.41 -20.59
N ILE A 68 -7.13 -25.86 -19.69
CA ILE A 68 -8.30 -26.57 -19.16
C ILE A 68 -9.48 -25.60 -19.08
N GLU A 69 -10.59 -26.11 -19.57
CA GLU A 69 -11.86 -25.48 -19.90
C GLU A 69 -12.70 -25.04 -18.69
N SER A 70 -13.62 -24.14 -19.05
CA SER A 70 -14.80 -23.64 -18.37
C SER A 70 -15.59 -24.66 -17.52
N VAL A 71 -15.92 -24.25 -16.29
CA VAL A 71 -16.98 -24.86 -15.48
C VAL A 71 -18.00 -23.78 -15.07
N GLU A 72 -19.23 -23.96 -15.55
CA GLU A 72 -20.41 -23.15 -15.23
C GLU A 72 -20.62 -23.02 -13.72
N ARG A 73 -20.84 -21.79 -13.23
CA ARG A 73 -21.34 -21.55 -11.86
C ARG A 73 -22.81 -21.17 -11.88
N LEU A 74 -23.58 -22.07 -11.28
CA LEU A 74 -24.99 -21.98 -10.90
C LEU A 74 -25.40 -20.61 -10.32
N LYS A 75 -26.53 -20.11 -10.86
CA LYS A 75 -27.30 -18.96 -10.43
C LYS A 75 -27.74 -19.12 -8.96
N ARG A 76 -27.49 -18.09 -8.13
CA ARG A 76 -28.09 -17.96 -6.79
C ARG A 76 -29.24 -16.95 -6.82
N PRO A 77 -30.27 -17.12 -5.98
CA PRO A 77 -31.54 -16.42 -6.11
C PRO A 77 -31.47 -14.96 -5.64
N ILE A 78 -32.20 -14.13 -6.37
CA ILE A 78 -32.46 -12.72 -6.13
C ILE A 78 -33.35 -12.60 -4.88
N ARG A 79 -32.83 -12.01 -3.80
CA ARG A 79 -33.64 -11.57 -2.68
C ARG A 79 -34.04 -10.12 -2.92
N ALA A 80 -35.31 -9.93 -3.29
CA ALA A 80 -35.95 -8.63 -3.36
C ALA A 80 -35.95 -7.97 -1.98
N GLN A 81 -35.51 -6.71 -1.91
CA GLN A 81 -35.96 -5.78 -0.88
C GLN A 81 -36.49 -4.54 -1.58
N SER A 82 -37.81 -4.38 -1.46
CA SER A 82 -38.53 -3.14 -1.72
C SER A 82 -38.13 -2.09 -0.68
N SER A 83 -37.71 -0.92 -1.12
CA SER A 83 -38.07 0.32 -0.43
C SER A 83 -38.25 1.45 -1.43
N THR A 84 -39.23 2.26 -1.10
CA THR A 84 -39.91 3.29 -1.86
C THR A 84 -39.05 4.53 -2.14
N LEU A 85 -39.16 5.01 -3.39
CA LEU A 85 -38.99 6.39 -3.88
C LEU A 85 -38.49 7.45 -2.89
N THR A 86 -37.27 7.96 -3.13
CA THR A 86 -36.95 9.40 -3.18
C THR A 86 -35.79 9.62 -4.15
N LYS A 87 -35.71 10.82 -4.74
CA LYS A 87 -34.90 11.19 -5.92
C LYS A 87 -33.42 10.75 -5.83
N LYS A 88 -32.94 10.02 -6.85
CA LYS A 88 -31.56 9.53 -7.00
C LYS A 88 -30.60 10.68 -7.32
N TYR A 89 -29.98 11.25 -6.29
CA TYR A 89 -28.72 11.96 -6.42
C TYR A 89 -27.61 10.91 -6.47
N LYS A 90 -26.74 10.95 -7.49
CA LYS A 90 -25.65 9.97 -7.66
C LYS A 90 -24.54 10.27 -6.63
N LYS A 91 -24.74 9.88 -5.38
CA LYS A 91 -23.67 9.86 -4.38
C LYS A 91 -22.54 8.97 -4.88
N ALA A 92 -21.31 9.49 -4.94
CA ALA A 92 -20.14 8.68 -5.21
C ALA A 92 -20.09 7.51 -4.21
N SER A 93 -19.81 6.29 -4.68
CA SER A 93 -19.65 5.17 -3.74
C SER A 93 -18.44 5.43 -2.83
N PRO A 94 -18.45 5.00 -1.55
CA PRO A 94 -17.31 5.23 -0.66
C PRO A 94 -15.98 4.76 -1.23
N THR A 95 -15.95 3.61 -1.91
CA THR A 95 -14.76 3.08 -2.59
C THR A 95 -14.30 3.98 -3.75
N TYR A 96 -15.24 4.52 -4.52
CA TYR A 96 -14.92 5.41 -5.64
C TYR A 96 -14.35 6.74 -5.16
N LEU A 97 -14.95 7.32 -4.11
CA LEU A 97 -14.45 8.54 -3.48
C LEU A 97 -13.07 8.33 -2.85
N MET A 98 -12.88 7.22 -2.14
CA MET A 98 -11.60 6.84 -1.54
C MET A 98 -10.50 6.67 -2.61
N LYS A 99 -10.83 6.05 -3.75
CA LYS A 99 -9.89 5.92 -4.87
C LYS A 99 -9.41 7.28 -5.35
N HIS A 100 -10.34 8.19 -5.69
CA HIS A 100 -10.01 9.53 -6.18
C HIS A 100 -9.22 10.34 -5.16
N PHE A 101 -9.59 10.25 -3.88
CA PHE A 101 -8.83 10.85 -2.79
C PHE A 101 -7.37 10.37 -2.79
N LEU A 102 -7.15 9.05 -2.79
CA LEU A 102 -5.79 8.51 -2.75
C LEU A 102 -5.00 8.88 -4.01
N GLU A 103 -5.63 8.85 -5.18
CA GLU A 103 -4.98 9.24 -6.44
C GLU A 103 -4.62 10.73 -6.49
N ALA A 104 -5.43 11.60 -5.89
CA ALA A 104 -5.20 13.04 -5.83
C ALA A 104 -4.05 13.41 -4.88
N PHE A 105 -4.12 12.96 -3.61
CA PHE A 105 -3.23 13.47 -2.55
C PHE A 105 -2.01 12.60 -2.29
N THR A 106 -1.90 11.44 -2.93
CA THR A 106 -0.78 10.53 -2.71
C THR A 106 -0.20 10.00 -4.01
N MET A 107 1.09 9.68 -3.99
CA MET A 107 1.80 9.07 -5.11
C MET A 107 2.55 7.82 -4.67
N PRO A 108 2.76 6.83 -5.57
CA PRO A 108 3.68 5.74 -5.31
C PRO A 108 5.08 6.30 -5.01
N LEU A 109 5.80 5.65 -4.10
CA LEU A 109 7.20 5.98 -3.86
C LEU A 109 8.07 5.51 -5.03
N ALA A 110 9.14 6.27 -5.28
CA ALA A 110 10.21 5.80 -6.14
C ALA A 110 10.95 4.63 -5.46
N PRO A 111 11.57 3.70 -6.22
CA PRO A 111 12.26 2.55 -5.64
C PRO A 111 13.37 2.91 -4.64
N ASP A 112 13.96 4.10 -4.80
CA ASP A 112 15.02 4.68 -3.98
C ASP A 112 14.52 5.64 -2.89
N ASP A 113 13.21 5.93 -2.85
CA ASP A 113 12.63 6.82 -1.85
C ASP A 113 12.36 6.06 -0.54
N VAL A 114 13.31 6.21 0.38
CA VAL A 114 13.26 5.66 1.74
C VAL A 114 12.94 6.72 2.79
N ILE A 115 12.36 7.86 2.40
CA ILE A 115 12.10 8.98 3.31
C ILE A 115 10.62 9.39 3.31
N ASN A 116 10.00 9.60 2.14
CA ASN A 116 8.73 10.35 2.03
C ASN A 116 7.46 9.55 2.35
N PHE A 117 7.53 8.57 3.25
CA PHE A 117 6.38 7.74 3.59
C PHE A 117 5.28 8.52 4.31
N ILE A 118 4.03 8.16 4.00
CA ILE A 118 2.88 8.65 4.75
C ILE A 118 2.78 7.91 6.11
N PRO A 119 2.68 8.63 7.24
CA PRO A 119 2.39 8.05 8.54
C PRO A 119 1.13 7.16 8.53
N ASN A 120 1.20 6.01 9.20
CA ASN A 120 0.03 5.14 9.37
C ASN A 120 -0.92 5.58 10.50
N HIS A 121 -0.48 6.49 11.36
CA HIS A 121 -1.23 7.02 12.50
C HIS A 121 -0.61 8.36 12.93
N GLY A 122 -1.27 9.03 13.88
CA GLY A 122 -0.89 10.36 14.35
C GLY A 122 -1.57 11.47 13.55
N ASP A 123 -1.17 12.71 13.82
CA ASP A 123 -1.82 13.91 13.27
C ASP A 123 -1.66 14.04 11.75
N PHE A 124 -0.57 13.50 11.22
CA PHE A 124 -0.25 13.46 9.79
C PHE A 124 -0.62 12.13 9.13
N GLY A 125 -1.54 11.36 9.73
CA GLY A 125 -2.08 10.14 9.14
C GLY A 125 -2.99 10.42 7.95
N ILE A 126 -2.96 9.54 6.94
CA ILE A 126 -3.81 9.69 5.74
C ILE A 126 -5.32 9.65 6.05
N ASP A 127 -5.71 8.94 7.11
CA ASP A 127 -7.09 8.86 7.58
C ASP A 127 -7.55 10.19 8.19
N ARG A 128 -6.63 10.91 8.86
CA ARG A 128 -6.87 12.27 9.37
C ARG A 128 -7.07 13.27 8.23
N LEU A 129 -6.23 13.21 7.20
CA LEU A 129 -6.41 14.05 6.02
C LEU A 129 -7.77 13.79 5.37
N TYR A 130 -8.13 12.53 5.14
CA TYR A 130 -9.43 12.17 4.57
C TYR A 130 -10.58 12.75 5.39
N ALA A 131 -10.51 12.63 6.72
CA ALA A 131 -11.55 13.14 7.62
C ALA A 131 -11.71 14.67 7.58
N GLN A 132 -10.68 15.42 7.21
CA GLN A 132 -10.77 16.88 7.06
C GLN A 132 -11.32 17.31 5.70
N LEU A 133 -11.07 16.52 4.65
CA LEU A 133 -11.46 16.88 3.29
C LEU A 133 -12.88 16.43 2.94
N VAL A 134 -13.37 15.37 3.56
CA VAL A 134 -14.58 14.67 3.15
C VAL A 134 -15.74 14.90 4.14
N PRO A 135 -16.99 15.12 3.67
CA PRO A 135 -18.16 15.24 4.54
C PRO A 135 -18.37 14.03 5.45
N GLN A 136 -18.97 14.28 6.62
CA GLN A 136 -19.15 13.28 7.68
C GLN A 136 -19.86 12.00 7.22
N GLU A 137 -20.77 12.11 6.26
CA GLU A 137 -21.55 11.00 5.70
C GLU A 137 -20.72 9.98 4.91
N TYR A 138 -19.53 10.37 4.44
CA TYR A 138 -18.62 9.51 3.69
C TYR A 138 -17.42 9.03 4.54
N LEU A 139 -17.41 9.35 5.84
CA LEU A 139 -16.34 8.94 6.74
C LEU A 139 -16.48 7.46 7.12
N PRO A 140 -15.39 6.67 7.04
CA PRO A 140 -15.37 5.33 7.61
C PRO A 140 -15.62 5.35 9.12
N GLN A 141 -16.22 4.28 9.64
CA GLN A 141 -16.53 4.14 11.07
C GLN A 141 -15.29 4.19 11.97
N ASP A 142 -14.16 3.63 11.50
CA ASP A 142 -12.89 3.63 12.20
C ASP A 142 -11.70 3.58 11.23
N THR A 143 -10.49 3.80 11.77
CA THR A 143 -9.23 3.74 11.02
C THR A 143 -9.01 2.35 10.37
N THR A 144 -9.50 1.27 10.99
CA THR A 144 -9.38 -0.08 10.40
C THR A 144 -10.20 -0.21 9.12
N THR A 145 -11.42 0.32 9.12
CA THR A 145 -12.36 0.35 8.01
C THR A 145 -11.85 1.28 6.91
N PHE A 146 -11.28 2.43 7.29
CA PHE A 146 -10.57 3.30 6.37
C PHE A 146 -9.50 2.51 5.60
N TYR A 147 -8.60 1.82 6.29
CA TYR A 147 -7.53 1.08 5.61
C TYR A 147 -8.04 -0.10 4.79
N LYS A 148 -9.13 -0.76 5.18
CA LYS A 148 -9.76 -1.80 4.35
C LYS A 148 -10.31 -1.23 3.05
N LEU A 149 -10.97 -0.08 3.12
CA LEU A 149 -11.52 0.62 1.94
C LEU A 149 -10.39 1.15 1.05
N ALA A 150 -9.35 1.72 1.66
CA ALA A 150 -8.20 2.25 0.96
C ALA A 150 -7.47 1.13 0.19
N SER A 151 -7.24 -0.02 0.83
CA SER A 151 -6.60 -1.20 0.21
C SER A 151 -7.48 -1.88 -0.86
N SER A 152 -8.80 -1.72 -0.82
CA SER A 152 -9.68 -2.20 -1.89
C SER A 152 -9.81 -1.22 -3.06
N SER A 153 -9.50 0.06 -2.82
CA SER A 153 -9.61 1.14 -3.80
C SER A 153 -8.38 1.21 -4.71
N ILE A 154 -7.19 1.06 -4.12
CA ILE A 154 -5.91 0.99 -4.84
C ILE A 154 -4.99 -0.04 -4.16
N VAL A 155 -3.96 -0.47 -4.87
CA VAL A 155 -2.90 -1.30 -4.27
C VAL A 155 -2.14 -0.44 -3.25
N LEU A 156 -2.33 -0.77 -1.98
CA LEU A 156 -1.62 -0.16 -0.86
C LEU A 156 -0.67 -1.19 -0.28
N ASP A 157 0.61 -1.05 -0.62
CA ASP A 157 1.66 -1.80 0.03
C ASP A 157 2.06 -1.11 1.35
N ARG A 158 2.56 -1.90 2.31
CA ARG A 158 2.87 -1.44 3.67
C ARG A 158 4.13 -2.10 4.18
N GLN A 159 4.98 -1.32 4.84
CA GLN A 159 6.23 -1.82 5.39
C GLN A 159 6.37 -1.42 6.86
N ARG A 160 6.67 -2.38 7.73
CA ARG A 160 6.92 -2.13 9.15
C ARG A 160 8.34 -1.60 9.34
N VAL A 161 8.50 -0.29 9.39
CA VAL A 161 9.80 0.33 9.64
C VAL A 161 9.62 1.59 10.48
N ILE A 162 10.64 1.93 11.25
CA ILE A 162 10.73 3.18 11.98
C ILE A 162 10.89 4.33 10.97
N ARG A 163 10.18 5.43 11.21
CA ARG A 163 10.21 6.62 10.36
C ARG A 163 10.53 7.86 11.18
N PHE A 164 11.05 8.86 10.50
CA PHE A 164 11.50 10.10 11.10
C PHE A 164 10.86 11.26 10.36
N TYR A 165 10.36 12.22 11.13
CA TYR A 165 9.69 13.40 10.59
C TYR A 165 10.15 14.62 11.37
N ARG A 166 10.15 15.76 10.69
CA ARG A 166 10.27 17.08 11.29
C ARG A 166 8.94 17.80 11.16
N VAL A 167 8.51 18.44 12.24
CA VAL A 167 7.32 19.31 12.25
C VAL A 167 7.75 20.63 12.85
N GLY A 168 7.96 21.63 11.99
CA GLY A 168 8.60 22.89 12.36
C GLY A 168 10.02 22.64 12.87
N ASN A 169 10.26 22.91 14.16
CA ASN A 169 11.55 22.68 14.82
C ASN A 169 11.60 21.38 15.63
N THR A 170 10.50 20.61 15.67
CA THR A 170 10.40 19.39 16.45
C THR A 170 10.74 18.18 15.59
N PHE A 171 11.57 17.29 16.11
CA PHE A 171 11.93 16.03 15.49
C PHE A 171 11.14 14.89 16.15
N ALA A 172 10.48 14.07 15.33
CA ALA A 172 9.64 12.98 15.80
C ALA A 172 10.06 11.65 15.18
N GLN A 173 10.10 10.61 16.01
CA GLN A 173 10.28 9.23 15.59
C GLN A 173 8.94 8.50 15.67
N LEU A 174 8.50 7.93 14.56
CA LEU A 174 7.32 7.09 14.51
C LEU A 174 7.73 5.62 14.51
N LEU A 175 7.32 4.90 15.55
CA LEU A 175 7.58 3.48 15.70
C LEU A 175 6.73 2.66 14.71
N ALA A 176 7.26 1.49 14.34
CA ALA A 176 6.55 0.55 13.49
C ALA A 176 5.38 -0.11 14.25
N VAL A 177 4.22 0.55 14.27
CA VAL A 177 2.99 0.03 14.91
C VAL A 177 2.06 -0.59 13.87
N GLY A 178 1.39 -1.71 14.22
CA GLY A 178 0.35 -2.30 13.38
C GLY A 178 0.87 -2.89 12.07
N LYS A 179 0.22 -2.60 10.94
CA LYS A 179 0.61 -3.14 9.60
C LYS A 179 1.68 -2.30 8.88
N GLY A 180 2.21 -1.26 9.51
CA GLY A 180 3.21 -0.34 8.93
C GLY A 180 2.63 0.83 8.11
N PRO A 181 3.42 1.89 7.86
CA PRO A 181 3.12 2.99 6.94
C PRO A 181 2.78 2.54 5.52
N LEU A 182 2.06 3.39 4.80
CA LEU A 182 1.80 3.20 3.38
C LEU A 182 3.08 3.44 2.59
N LEU A 183 3.36 2.60 1.59
CA LEU A 183 4.45 2.82 0.63
C LEU A 183 4.08 3.87 -0.42
N ARG A 184 3.68 5.05 0.07
CA ARG A 184 3.22 6.19 -0.71
C ARG A 184 3.71 7.48 -0.05
N ALA A 185 3.90 8.51 -0.86
CA ALA A 185 4.19 9.86 -0.42
C ALA A 185 2.98 10.76 -0.59
N TYR A 186 2.91 11.80 0.23
CA TYR A 186 2.05 12.95 -0.02
C TYR A 186 2.52 13.68 -1.28
N VAL A 187 1.58 14.08 -2.14
CA VAL A 187 1.92 14.90 -3.32
C VAL A 187 2.31 16.30 -2.87
N ASN A 188 3.36 16.88 -3.43
CA ASN A 188 3.74 18.26 -3.08
C ASN A 188 2.56 19.22 -3.38
N PRO A 189 2.17 20.12 -2.45
CA PRO A 189 1.07 21.06 -2.69
C PRO A 189 1.22 21.91 -3.96
N THR A 190 2.47 22.29 -4.30
CA THR A 190 2.74 23.03 -5.54
C THR A 190 2.47 22.18 -6.78
N ALA A 191 2.75 20.88 -6.71
CA ALA A 191 2.49 19.94 -7.80
C ALA A 191 0.99 19.75 -8.06
N LEU A 192 0.14 19.78 -7.02
CA LEU A 192 -1.32 19.69 -7.16
C LEU A 192 -1.93 20.83 -8.00
N ARG A 193 -1.21 21.95 -8.18
CA ARG A 193 -1.65 23.07 -9.03
C ARG A 193 -1.29 22.86 -10.52
N THR A 194 -0.53 21.82 -10.84
CA THR A 194 0.02 21.56 -12.18
C THR A 194 -0.38 20.18 -12.72
N PRO A 195 -0.42 19.98 -14.06
CA PRO A 195 -0.62 18.66 -14.65
C PRO A 195 0.52 17.68 -14.30
N PRO A 196 0.23 16.38 -14.09
CA PRO A 196 -1.09 15.73 -14.19
C PRO A 196 -1.90 15.75 -12.87
N HIS A 197 -1.34 16.30 -11.79
CA HIS A 197 -1.93 16.20 -10.45
C HIS A 197 -3.19 17.06 -10.27
N ASN A 198 -3.24 18.24 -10.90
CA ASN A 198 -4.42 19.09 -10.88
C ASN A 198 -5.67 18.39 -11.46
N ALA A 199 -5.51 17.54 -12.48
CA ALA A 199 -6.61 16.78 -13.06
C ALA A 199 -7.16 15.74 -12.07
N LYS A 200 -6.30 15.11 -11.26
CA LYS A 200 -6.72 14.17 -10.22
C LYS A 200 -7.43 14.87 -9.07
N LEU A 201 -6.92 16.04 -8.67
CA LEU A 201 -7.58 16.88 -7.67
C LEU A 201 -8.98 17.30 -8.15
N ARG A 202 -9.12 17.72 -9.41
CA ARG A 202 -10.41 18.06 -10.01
C ARG A 202 -11.37 16.88 -10.01
N ALA A 203 -10.92 15.71 -10.45
CA ALA A 203 -11.75 14.50 -10.43
C ALA A 203 -12.24 14.15 -9.01
N PHE A 204 -11.41 14.39 -7.99
CA PHE A 204 -11.83 14.24 -6.60
C PHE A 204 -12.82 15.34 -6.17
N ALA A 205 -12.59 16.60 -6.56
CA ALA A 205 -13.50 17.70 -6.26
C ALA A 205 -14.90 17.49 -6.87
N GLU A 206 -14.97 16.99 -8.10
CA GLU A 206 -16.21 16.61 -8.78
C GLU A 206 -16.98 15.51 -8.04
N CYS A 207 -16.28 14.61 -7.31
CA CYS A 207 -16.94 13.59 -6.50
C CYS A 207 -17.55 14.14 -5.20
N LEU A 208 -17.12 15.33 -4.77
CA LEU A 208 -17.60 15.99 -3.55
C LEU A 208 -18.66 17.06 -3.84
N ASP A 209 -18.73 17.55 -5.08
CA ASP A 209 -19.73 18.52 -5.49
C ASP A 209 -21.06 17.83 -5.83
N ASP A 210 -21.76 17.38 -4.79
CA ASP A 210 -23.02 16.61 -4.90
C ASP A 210 -24.16 17.40 -5.57
N ASN A 211 -24.05 18.74 -5.69
CA ASN A 211 -25.12 19.61 -6.20
C ASN A 211 -24.79 20.30 -7.54
N GLY A 212 -23.53 20.32 -8.00
CA GLY A 212 -23.15 21.09 -9.20
C GLY A 212 -23.39 22.60 -9.08
N ASP A 213 -23.67 23.08 -7.86
CA ASP A 213 -23.98 24.48 -7.53
C ASP A 213 -22.71 25.27 -7.22
N ASN A 214 -21.60 24.59 -6.92
CA ASN A 214 -20.33 25.26 -6.66
C ASN A 214 -19.53 25.35 -7.95
N ASP A 215 -18.94 26.51 -8.20
CA ASP A 215 -17.83 26.60 -9.15
C ASP A 215 -16.78 25.57 -8.73
N GLY A 216 -16.51 24.55 -9.57
CA GLY A 216 -15.56 23.47 -9.26
C GLY A 216 -14.19 24.02 -8.81
N THR A 217 -13.85 25.22 -9.28
CA THR A 217 -12.68 25.98 -8.87
C THR A 217 -12.68 26.34 -7.37
N ALA A 218 -13.84 26.66 -6.79
CA ALA A 218 -13.98 26.97 -5.38
C ALA A 218 -13.78 25.74 -4.48
N VAL A 219 -14.29 24.58 -4.91
CA VAL A 219 -14.09 23.30 -4.21
C VAL A 219 -12.61 22.89 -4.28
N GLU A 220 -12.00 22.94 -5.48
CA GLU A 220 -10.56 22.69 -5.66
C GLU A 220 -9.71 23.59 -4.74
N THR A 221 -10.03 24.89 -4.69
CA THR A 221 -9.31 25.87 -3.85
C THR A 221 -9.44 25.55 -2.37
N ARG A 222 -10.65 25.19 -1.90
CA ARG A 222 -10.88 24.76 -0.51
C ARG A 222 -10.07 23.51 -0.17
N LEU A 223 -10.08 22.51 -1.04
CA LEU A 223 -9.36 21.26 -0.83
C LEU A 223 -7.84 21.49 -0.75
N LEU A 224 -7.30 22.34 -1.63
CA LEU A 224 -5.90 22.75 -1.59
C LEU A 224 -5.56 23.47 -0.29
N ALA A 225 -6.39 24.42 0.15
CA ALA A 225 -6.15 25.16 1.39
C ALA A 225 -6.13 24.23 2.62
N ILE A 226 -7.07 23.28 2.70
CA ILE A 226 -7.09 22.28 3.77
C ILE A 226 -5.85 21.40 3.70
N TYR A 227 -5.45 20.96 2.50
CA TYR A 227 -4.28 20.11 2.33
C TYR A 227 -2.96 20.80 2.67
N GLU A 228 -2.79 22.06 2.23
CA GLU A 228 -1.63 22.90 2.57
C GLU A 228 -1.56 23.14 4.08
N SER A 229 -2.69 23.45 4.72
CA SER A 229 -2.75 23.60 6.17
C SER A 229 -2.51 22.29 6.91
N PHE A 230 -2.96 21.15 6.36
CA PHE A 230 -2.77 19.83 6.98
C PHE A 230 -1.30 19.43 6.99
N LEU A 231 -0.60 19.63 5.86
CA LEU A 231 0.83 19.34 5.81
C LEU A 231 1.60 20.35 6.67
N GLY A 232 1.26 21.64 6.62
CA GLY A 232 1.94 22.67 7.42
C GLY A 232 3.46 22.55 7.30
N ASP A 233 4.13 22.36 8.43
CA ASP A 233 5.60 22.19 8.50
C ASP A 233 6.05 20.70 8.52
N PHE A 234 5.17 19.77 8.17
CA PHE A 234 5.50 18.34 8.11
C PHE A 234 6.49 18.05 6.99
N THR A 235 7.67 17.57 7.38
CA THR A 235 8.73 17.16 6.46
C THR A 235 9.21 15.75 6.85
N PRO A 236 9.01 14.74 6.01
CA PRO A 236 9.70 13.46 6.17
C PRO A 236 11.22 13.66 6.07
N ILE A 237 11.98 13.03 6.97
CA ILE A 237 13.43 13.19 7.05
C ILE A 237 14.15 11.85 7.14
N SER A 238 15.45 11.85 6.84
CA SER A 238 16.28 10.66 6.99
C SER A 238 16.60 10.36 8.46
N ARG A 239 16.97 9.11 8.75
CA ARG A 239 17.52 8.73 10.07
C ARG A 239 18.76 9.54 10.44
N ILE A 240 19.63 9.80 9.46
CA ILE A 240 20.89 10.53 9.66
C ILE A 240 20.58 11.96 10.11
N GLU A 241 19.64 12.61 9.43
CA GLU A 241 19.20 13.96 9.79
C GLU A 241 18.56 14.00 11.18
N PHE A 242 17.71 13.02 11.51
CA PHE A 242 17.11 12.91 12.83
C PHE A 242 18.18 12.82 13.92
N MET A 243 19.16 11.92 13.78
CA MET A 243 20.22 11.72 14.77
C MET A 243 21.13 12.95 14.91
N ALA A 244 21.47 13.62 13.80
CA ALA A 244 22.34 14.80 13.83
C ALA A 244 21.68 16.05 14.45
N LYS A 245 20.35 16.06 14.61
CA LYS A 245 19.59 17.21 15.10
C LYS A 245 18.80 16.93 16.38
N SER A 246 18.70 15.66 16.79
CA SER A 246 18.06 15.24 18.04
C SER A 246 19.01 15.24 19.25
N GLU A 247 20.32 15.41 19.01
CA GLU A 247 21.36 15.65 20.03
C GLU A 247 21.58 17.16 20.27
#